data_AF-A0A0P9SD21-F1
#
_entry.id   AF-A0A0P9SD21-F1
#
_cell.length_a   1.000
_cell.length_b   1.000
_cell.length_c   1.000
_cell.angle_alpha   90.00
_cell.angle_beta   90.00
_cell.angle_gamma   90.00
#
_symmetry.space_group_name_H-M   'P 1'
#
loop_
_entity.id
_entity.type
_entity.pdbx_description
1 polymer ?
#
loop_
_entity_poly.entity_id
_entity_poly.type
_entity_poly.pdbx_seq_one_letter_code
_entity_poly.pdbx_strand_id
1 'polypeptide(L)'
;MIRKALPSDAKAIAQVHISSWQDAYRDLMPAEYLLSLGASLPQRESYWIRSIESGESSVFVAELNNELVGWISVGVCRDEDIAAENLGKF
;
A
#
# COMPACT_ATOMS: atom_id res chain seq x y z
N MET A 1 -13.05 -7.28 11.63
CA MET A 1 -13.38 -5.88 11.99
C MET A 1 -12.66 -4.94 11.03
N ILE A 2 -13.28 -3.83 10.62
CA ILE A 2 -12.60 -2.79 9.84
C ILE A 2 -12.44 -1.57 10.75
N ARG A 3 -11.24 -1.00 10.81
CA ARG A 3 -10.93 0.20 11.62
C ARG A 3 -9.93 1.10 10.91
N LYS A 4 -9.80 2.35 11.39
CA LYS A 4 -8.71 3.24 10.94
C LYS A 4 -7.35 2.62 11.30
N ALA A 5 -6.39 2.78 10.40
CA ALA A 5 -5.02 2.36 10.65
C ALA A 5 -4.36 3.25 11.70
N LEU A 6 -3.51 2.64 12.52
CA LEU A 6 -2.61 3.31 13.44
C LEU A 6 -1.17 3.18 12.92
N PRO A 7 -0.24 4.07 13.31
CA PRO A 7 1.17 3.93 12.92
C PRO A 7 1.77 2.58 13.31
N SER A 8 1.29 1.96 14.39
CA SER A 8 1.68 0.60 14.80
C SER A 8 1.30 -0.49 13.81
N ASP A 9 0.31 -0.25 12.94
CA ASP A 9 -0.13 -1.21 11.92
C ASP A 9 0.75 -1.16 10.67
N ALA A 10 1.60 -0.15 10.52
CA ALA A 10 2.39 0.09 9.30
C ALA A 10 3.23 -1.11 8.89
N LYS A 11 3.83 -1.82 9.85
CA LYS A 11 4.60 -3.03 9.60
C LYS A 11 3.73 -4.15 9.03
N ALA A 12 2.58 -4.39 9.64
CA ALA A 12 1.66 -5.42 9.20
C ALA A 12 1.07 -5.10 7.81
N ILE A 13 0.74 -3.82 7.56
CA ILE A 13 0.34 -3.34 6.22
C ILE A 13 1.45 -3.61 5.20
N ALA A 14 2.70 -3.28 5.52
CA ALA A 14 3.84 -3.49 4.62
C ALA A 14 4.06 -4.98 4.31
N GLN A 15 3.89 -5.86 5.31
CA GLN A 15 3.97 -7.31 5.14
C GLN A 15 2.87 -7.84 4.22
N VAL A 16 1.60 -7.47 4.48
CA VAL A 16 0.45 -7.86 3.64
C VAL A 16 0.62 -7.35 2.21
N HIS A 17 1.16 -6.14 2.02
CA HIS A 17 1.47 -5.61 0.70
C HIS A 17 2.47 -6.51 -0.05
N ILE A 18 3.59 -6.85 0.57
CA ILE A 18 4.63 -7.69 -0.05
C ILE A 18 4.07 -9.09 -0.34
N SER A 19 3.41 -9.74 0.61
CA SER A 19 2.88 -11.08 0.43
C SER A 19 1.82 -11.13 -0.67
N SER A 20 0.93 -10.14 -0.71
CA SER A 20 -0.09 -10.04 -1.78
C SER A 20 0.55 -9.88 -3.16
N TRP A 21 1.62 -9.09 -3.28
CA TRP A 21 2.36 -8.94 -4.53
C TRP A 21 3.09 -10.23 -4.96
N GLN A 22 3.75 -10.89 -4.01
CA GLN A 22 4.45 -12.16 -4.26
C GLN A 22 3.49 -13.26 -4.72
N ASP A 23 2.26 -13.27 -4.19
CA ASP A 23 1.24 -14.24 -4.57
C ASP A 23 0.56 -13.88 -5.90
N ALA A 24 0.10 -12.64 -6.05
CA ALA A 24 -0.62 -12.18 -7.24
C ALA A 24 0.22 -12.26 -8.54
N TYR A 25 1.54 -12.05 -8.43
CA TYR A 25 2.45 -12.03 -9.59
C TYR A 25 3.39 -13.23 -9.66
N ARG A 26 3.18 -14.27 -8.85
CA ARG A 26 4.04 -15.46 -8.77
C ARG A 26 4.36 -16.08 -10.14
N ASP A 27 3.35 -16.17 -10.99
CA ASP A 27 3.45 -16.83 -12.30
C ASP A 27 3.77 -15.85 -13.44
N LEU A 28 3.85 -14.55 -13.14
CA LEU A 28 4.05 -13.48 -14.12
C LEU A 28 5.45 -12.85 -14.03
N MET A 29 6.12 -12.94 -12.88
CA MET A 29 7.42 -12.31 -12.64
C MET A 29 8.46 -13.30 -12.12
N PRO A 30 9.76 -13.03 -12.32
CA PRO A 30 10.82 -13.87 -11.77
C PRO A 30 10.73 -13.99 -10.25
N ALA A 31 10.85 -15.21 -9.73
CA ALA A 31 10.78 -15.49 -8.30
C ALA A 31 11.82 -14.69 -7.50
N GLU A 32 13.03 -14.51 -8.04
CA GLU A 32 14.09 -13.72 -7.40
C GLU A 32 13.70 -12.25 -7.20
N TYR A 33 13.01 -11.66 -8.19
CA TYR A 33 12.51 -10.30 -8.08
C TYR A 33 11.44 -10.20 -7.00
N LEU A 34 10.48 -11.13 -6.98
CA LEU A 34 9.43 -11.18 -5.97
C LEU A 34 10.00 -11.37 -4.56
N LEU A 35 11.03 -12.21 -4.41
CA LEU A 35 11.73 -12.41 -3.13
C LEU A 35 12.49 -11.15 -2.71
N SER A 36 13.10 -10.43 -3.65
CA SER A 36 13.81 -9.17 -3.37
C SER A 36 12.91 -8.09 -2.75
N LEU A 37 11.59 -8.14 -2.99
CA LEU A 37 10.62 -7.23 -2.37
C LEU A 37 10.66 -7.31 -0.84
N GLY A 38 11.01 -8.46 -0.25
CA GLY A 38 11.17 -8.61 1.19
C GLY A 38 12.20 -7.64 1.79
N ALA A 39 13.27 -7.32 1.05
CA ALA A 39 14.28 -6.36 1.48
C ALA A 39 13.75 -4.91 1.52
N SER A 40 12.63 -4.63 0.84
CA SER A 40 11.97 -3.31 0.85
C SER A 40 11.03 -3.08 2.05
N LEU A 41 10.89 -4.07 2.94
CA LEU A 41 9.96 -4.00 4.07
C LEU A 41 10.21 -2.78 4.98
N PRO A 42 11.45 -2.46 5.42
CA PRO A 42 11.68 -1.31 6.30
C PRO A 42 11.31 0.04 5.64
N GLN A 43 11.57 0.18 4.34
CA GLN A 43 11.24 1.38 3.58
C GLN A 43 9.73 1.54 3.45
N ARG A 44 9.00 0.44 3.18
CA ARG A 44 7.54 0.43 3.11
C ARG A 44 6.88 0.70 4.45
N GLU A 45 7.43 0.15 5.54
CA GLU A 45 6.97 0.43 6.90
C GLU A 45 7.12 1.93 7.21
N SER A 46 8.29 2.51 6.94
CA SER A 46 8.56 3.94 7.14
C SER A 46 7.61 4.83 6.31
N TYR A 47 7.31 4.41 5.08
CA TYR A 47 6.35 5.08 4.22
C TYR A 47 4.94 5.06 4.81
N TRP A 48 4.47 3.90 5.29
CA TRP A 48 3.15 3.76 5.90
C TRP A 48 3.02 4.55 7.19
N ILE A 49 4.04 4.55 8.05
CA ILE A 49 4.08 5.40 9.25
C ILE A 49 3.83 6.85 8.85
N ARG A 50 4.64 7.38 7.92
CA ARG A 50 4.50 8.76 7.45
C ARG A 50 3.13 9.05 6.84
N SER A 51 2.60 8.15 6.01
CA SER A 51 1.31 8.34 5.35
C SER A 51 0.14 8.33 6.32
N ILE A 52 0.22 7.54 7.41
CA ILE A 52 -0.82 7.48 8.44
C ILE A 52 -0.71 8.71 9.35
N GLU A 53 0.51 9.13 9.71
CA GLU A 53 0.77 10.30 10.54
C GLU A 53 0.43 11.62 9.86
N SER A 54 0.69 11.75 8.55
CA SER A 54 0.38 12.97 7.80
C SER A 54 -1.13 13.21 7.67
N GLY A 55 -1.95 12.15 7.76
CA GLY A 55 -3.39 12.22 7.60
C GLY A 55 -3.86 12.58 6.19
N GLU A 56 -2.94 12.72 5.23
CA GLU A 56 -3.23 13.04 3.83
C GLU A 56 -3.99 11.92 3.10
N SER A 57 -3.84 10.69 3.59
CA SER A 57 -4.57 9.53 3.11
C SER A 57 -5.30 8.86 4.27
N SER A 58 -6.58 8.58 4.08
CA SER A 58 -7.39 7.78 5.00
C SER A 58 -7.07 6.30 4.79
N VAL A 59 -6.27 5.73 5.69
CA VAL A 59 -5.92 4.31 5.68
C VAL A 59 -6.83 3.55 6.64
N PHE A 60 -7.43 2.46 6.16
CA PHE A 60 -8.20 1.52 6.95
C PHE A 60 -7.58 0.14 6.87
N VAL A 61 -7.72 -0.62 7.95
CA VAL A 61 -7.22 -1.99 8.08
C VAL A 61 -8.37 -2.93 8.37
N ALA A 62 -8.29 -4.13 7.81
CA ALA A 62 -9.18 -5.24 8.08
C ALA A 62 -8.47 -6.24 8.98
N GLU A 63 -9.08 -6.54 10.12
CA GLU A 63 -8.58 -7.50 11.10
C GLU A 63 -9.49 -8.72 11.19
N LEU A 64 -8.89 -9.90 11.27
CA LEU A 64 -9.54 -11.18 11.55
C LEU A 64 -8.73 -11.90 12.63
N ASN A 65 -9.38 -12.33 13.72
CA ASN A 65 -8.71 -13.02 14.84
C ASN A 65 -7.48 -12.28 15.39
N ASN A 66 -7.56 -10.95 15.50
CA ASN A 66 -6.47 -10.07 15.93
C ASN A 66 -5.26 -10.02 14.96
N GLU A 67 -5.39 -10.54 13.75
CA GLU A 67 -4.41 -10.42 12.69
C GLU A 67 -4.91 -9.48 11.59
N LEU A 68 -4.01 -8.62 11.09
CA LEU A 68 -4.30 -7.73 9.98
C LEU A 68 -4.23 -8.54 8.67
N VAL A 69 -5.37 -8.69 8.02
CA VAL A 69 -5.53 -9.49 6.79
C VAL A 69 -5.65 -8.64 5.53
N GLY A 70 -5.85 -7.34 5.68
CA GLY A 70 -6.00 -6.44 4.54
C GLY A 70 -5.94 -4.97 4.94
N TRP A 71 -5.77 -4.13 3.93
CA TRP A 71 -5.76 -2.68 4.10
C TRP A 71 -6.30 -1.99 2.85
N ILE A 72 -6.79 -0.77 3.03
CA ILE A 72 -7.18 0.13 1.95
C ILE A 72 -6.68 1.53 2.30
N SER A 73 -6.07 2.23 1.35
CA SER A 73 -5.75 3.65 1.48
C SER A 73 -6.59 4.42 0.49
N VAL A 74 -7.26 5.45 0.99
CA VAL A 74 -8.06 6.38 0.22
C VAL A 74 -7.51 7.77 0.50
N GLY A 75 -6.79 8.33 -0.46
CA GLY A 75 -6.29 9.70 -0.40
C GLY A 75 -7.01 10.59 -1.39
N VAL A 76 -6.77 11.89 -1.27
CA VAL A 76 -6.96 12.81 -2.40
C VAL A 76 -6.21 12.25 -3.60
N CYS A 77 -6.79 12.40 -4.79
CA CYS A 77 -6.16 11.94 -6.02
C CYS A 77 -4.71 12.45 -6.06
N ARG A 78 -3.74 11.55 -6.28
CA ARG A 78 -2.33 11.92 -6.41
C ARG A 78 -2.00 12.48 -7.80
N ASP A 79 -3.01 12.69 -8.63
CA ASP A 79 -2.86 13.41 -9.89
C ASP A 79 -2.77 14.91 -9.59
N GLU A 80 -1.54 15.42 -9.51
CA GLU A 80 -1.27 16.81 -9.90
C GLU A 80 -1.30 16.98 -11.44
N ASP A 81 -1.50 15.88 -12.20
CA ASP A 81 -1.58 15.85 -13.65
C ASP A 81 -3.02 15.63 -14.17
N ILE A 82 -3.94 16.56 -13.85
CA ILE A 82 -4.76 17.07 -14.95
C ILE A 82 -4.02 18.29 -15.45
N ALA A 83 -3.08 18.05 -16.36
CA ALA A 83 -2.62 19.09 -17.27
C ALA A 83 -3.88 19.70 -17.91
N ALA A 84 -4.26 20.90 -17.48
CA ALA A 84 -4.94 21.80 -18.37
C ALA A 84 -4.04 21.91 -19.62
N GLU A 85 -4.57 21.51 -20.78
CA GLU A 85 -3.89 21.23 -22.06
C GLU A 85 -3.48 19.76 -22.20
N ASN A 86 -4.32 18.87 -22.72
CA ASN A 86 -4.72 18.90 -24.12
C ASN A 86 -6.11 18.28 -24.32
N LEU A 87 -7.09 19.17 -24.50
CA LEU A 87 -8.32 18.89 -25.21
C LEU A 87 -7.99 18.35 -26.61
N GLY A 88 -8.46 17.13 -26.89
CA GLY A 88 -8.86 16.59 -28.18
C GLY A 88 -7.94 16.84 -29.38
N LYS A 89 -7.38 15.74 -29.92
CA LYS A 89 -7.34 15.57 -31.38
C LYS A 89 -7.68 14.13 -31.77
N PHE A 90 -8.51 14.09 -32.80
CA PHE A 90 -9.01 12.95 -33.57
C PHE A 90 -7.90 12.02 -34.05
#